data_AF-A0A6P6SAY6-F1
#
_entry.id   AF-A0A6P6SAY6-F1
#
_cell.length_a   1.000
_cell.length_b   1.000
_cell.length_c   1.000
_cell.angle_alpha   90.00
_cell.angle_beta   90.00
_cell.angle_gamma   90.00
#
_symmetry.space_group_name_H-M   'P 1'
#
loop_
_entity.id
_entity.type
_entity.pdbx_description
1 polymer ?
#
loop_
_entity_poly.entity_id
_entity_poly.type
_entity_poly.pdbx_seq_one_letter_code
_entity_poly.pdbx_strand_id
1 'polypeptide(L)'
;MQEDISNNVENNIFSLISKLISEEENAMFVEVPTTNEIKEVVFLLDGEWVPGPNGFTGAFFKAAGDIISADVILAVQDFFASAVLLTGISATNIALIPKVVNPSSFSEFRPISLCNFVNKIFSKLLASQLFPCLCKIISLQQSAFVKGRIILDNVLLAQELISSISKRVRGGNVALKLDMAKANDRVSWLFLLCVLRAFGFFETWIDLI
;
A
#
# COMPACT_ATOMS: atom_id res chain seq x y z
N MET A 1 15.50 16.45 -27.06
CA MET A 1 16.65 15.52 -27.11
C MET A 1 16.95 14.84 -25.78
N GLN A 2 16.99 15.52 -24.62
CA GLN A 2 17.05 14.85 -23.30
C GLN A 2 15.67 14.34 -22.82
N GLU A 3 14.57 15.03 -23.16
CA GLU A 3 13.20 14.57 -22.87
C GLU A 3 12.78 13.33 -23.68
N ASP A 4 13.25 13.20 -24.92
CA ASP A 4 12.87 12.08 -25.80
C ASP A 4 13.49 10.74 -25.39
N ILE A 5 14.63 10.75 -24.69
CA ILE A 5 15.29 9.54 -24.20
C ILE A 5 14.59 9.02 -22.93
N SER A 6 14.08 9.91 -22.08
CA SER A 6 13.32 9.53 -20.87
C SER A 6 12.03 8.79 -21.23
N ASN A 7 11.27 9.32 -22.19
CA ASN A 7 10.00 8.71 -22.63
C ASN A 7 10.20 7.36 -23.31
N ASN A 8 11.33 7.13 -24.00
CA ASN A 8 11.59 5.88 -24.71
C ASN A 8 12.08 4.75 -23.77
N VAL A 9 12.78 5.11 -22.67
CA VAL A 9 13.16 4.15 -21.62
C VAL A 9 11.96 3.77 -20.75
N GLU A 10 11.09 4.73 -20.43
CA GLU A 10 9.87 4.47 -19.65
C GLU A 10 8.88 3.57 -20.41
N ASN A 11 8.67 3.78 -21.72
CA ASN A 11 7.79 2.88 -22.49
C ASN A 11 8.36 1.46 -22.64
N ASN A 12 9.68 1.29 -22.57
CA ASN A 12 10.33 -0.01 -22.72
C ASN A 12 10.27 -0.84 -21.41
N ILE A 13 10.38 -0.21 -20.24
CA ILE A 13 10.43 -0.95 -18.97
C ILE A 13 9.12 -1.69 -18.66
N PHE A 14 7.97 -1.12 -19.02
CA PHE A 14 6.68 -1.76 -18.78
C PHE A 14 6.47 -3.00 -19.67
N SER A 15 7.14 -3.07 -20.83
CA SER A 15 7.11 -4.25 -21.69
C SER A 15 7.84 -5.47 -21.09
N LEU A 16 8.70 -5.24 -20.10
CA LEU A 16 9.40 -6.30 -19.36
C LEU A 16 8.53 -6.91 -18.25
N ILE A 17 7.43 -6.25 -17.88
CA ILE A 17 6.51 -6.75 -16.87
C ILE A 17 5.55 -7.72 -17.54
N SER A 18 5.53 -8.95 -17.04
CA SER A 18 4.55 -9.94 -17.49
C SER A 18 3.17 -9.62 -16.91
N LYS A 19 2.14 -9.86 -17.71
CA LYS A 19 0.76 -9.87 -17.23
C LYS A 19 0.58 -11.08 -16.30
N LEU A 20 0.39 -10.81 -15.01
CA LEU A 20 0.32 -11.84 -13.96
C LEU A 20 -1.09 -12.04 -13.40
N ILE A 21 -1.95 -11.04 -13.55
CA ILE A 21 -3.32 -11.07 -13.03
C ILE A 21 -4.26 -11.62 -14.10
N SER A 22 -5.01 -12.67 -13.76
CA SER A 22 -6.01 -13.26 -14.66
C SER A 22 -7.31 -12.44 -14.71
N GLU A 23 -8.18 -12.72 -15.68
CA GLU A 23 -9.47 -12.05 -15.75
C GLU A 23 -10.39 -12.45 -14.59
N GLU A 24 -10.32 -13.69 -14.13
CA GLU A 24 -11.07 -14.18 -12.96
C GLU A 24 -10.62 -13.48 -11.68
N GLU A 25 -9.31 -13.26 -11.49
CA GLU A 25 -8.80 -12.52 -10.34
C GLU A 25 -9.25 -11.06 -10.37
N ASN A 26 -9.17 -10.44 -11.54
CA ASN A 26 -9.66 -9.07 -11.72
C ASN A 26 -11.17 -8.95 -11.43
N ALA A 27 -11.96 -9.94 -11.85
CA ALA A 27 -13.40 -9.96 -11.56
C ALA A 27 -13.66 -9.96 -10.05
N MET A 28 -12.87 -10.70 -9.26
CA MET A 28 -12.97 -10.70 -7.80
C MET A 28 -12.58 -9.37 -7.17
N PHE A 29 -11.64 -8.62 -7.76
CA PHE A 29 -11.18 -7.34 -7.22
C PHE A 29 -12.19 -6.21 -7.41
N VAL A 30 -13.01 -6.28 -8.46
CA VAL A 30 -14.03 -5.27 -8.77
C VAL A 30 -15.36 -5.55 -8.09
N GLU A 31 -15.48 -6.65 -7.35
CA GLU A 31 -16.69 -6.95 -6.58
C GLU A 31 -16.90 -5.92 -5.47
N VAL A 32 -18.13 -5.42 -5.39
CA VAL A 32 -18.53 -4.50 -4.32
C VAL A 32 -18.62 -5.27 -3.00
N PRO A 33 -17.95 -4.82 -1.94
CA PRO A 33 -17.97 -5.49 -0.65
C PRO A 33 -19.39 -5.66 -0.09
N THR A 34 -19.66 -6.86 0.42
CA THR A 34 -20.93 -7.18 1.07
C THR A 34 -21.03 -6.52 2.45
N THR A 35 -22.26 -6.36 2.93
CA THR A 35 -22.53 -5.86 4.29
C THR A 35 -21.76 -6.62 5.37
N ASN A 36 -21.62 -7.94 5.22
CA ASN A 36 -20.93 -8.77 6.20
C ASN A 36 -19.42 -8.50 6.18
N GLU A 37 -18.79 -8.43 5.02
CA GLU A 37 -17.35 -8.11 4.89
C GLU A 37 -17.04 -6.72 5.46
N ILE A 38 -17.91 -5.74 5.20
CA ILE A 38 -17.75 -4.37 5.73
C ILE A 38 -17.81 -4.38 7.26
N LYS A 39 -18.80 -5.07 7.84
CA LYS A 39 -18.93 -5.22 9.30
C LYS A 39 -17.71 -5.93 9.89
N GLU A 40 -17.28 -7.03 9.29
CA GLU A 40 -16.08 -7.75 9.73
C GLU A 40 -14.85 -6.85 9.74
N VAL A 41 -14.63 -6.05 8.68
CA VAL A 41 -13.53 -5.08 8.63
C VAL A 41 -13.64 -4.04 9.76
N VAL A 42 -14.83 -3.49 10.02
CA VAL A 42 -15.04 -2.53 11.12
C VAL A 42 -14.64 -3.13 12.47
N PHE A 43 -15.01 -4.40 12.72
CA PHE A 43 -14.67 -5.09 13.97
C PHE A 43 -13.19 -5.50 14.05
N LEU A 44 -12.58 -5.86 12.91
CA LEU A 44 -11.17 -6.22 12.80
C LEU A 44 -10.23 -5.02 13.01
N LEU A 45 -10.63 -3.83 12.57
CA LEU A 45 -9.85 -2.61 12.79
C LEU A 45 -9.81 -2.26 14.27
N ASP A 46 -8.69 -1.71 14.74
CA ASP A 46 -8.53 -1.36 16.14
C ASP A 46 -9.39 -0.14 16.52
N GLY A 47 -10.13 -0.29 17.63
CA GLY A 47 -11.02 0.74 18.13
C GLY A 47 -10.30 1.93 18.74
N GLU A 48 -9.09 1.71 19.25
CA GLU A 48 -8.28 2.68 19.99
C GLU A 48 -7.40 3.54 19.06
N TRP A 49 -7.49 3.33 17.75
CA TRP A 49 -6.78 4.16 16.79
C TRP A 49 -7.22 5.62 16.88
N VAL A 50 -6.22 6.50 16.84
CA VAL A 50 -6.39 7.95 16.85
C VAL A 50 -7.34 8.38 15.73
N PRO A 51 -8.32 9.25 16.02
CA PRO A 51 -9.30 9.68 15.04
C PRO A 51 -8.67 10.60 13.99
N GLY A 52 -9.34 10.70 12.85
CA GLY A 52 -9.02 11.70 11.84
C GLY A 52 -9.60 13.07 12.18
N PRO A 53 -9.67 14.00 11.21
CA PRO A 53 -10.25 15.32 11.39
C PRO A 53 -11.69 15.33 11.93
N ASN A 54 -12.46 14.27 11.69
CA ASN A 54 -13.84 14.17 12.15
C ASN A 54 -13.98 13.82 13.65
N GLY A 55 -12.89 13.48 14.34
CA GLY A 55 -12.90 13.17 15.77
C GLY A 55 -13.48 11.80 16.15
N PHE A 56 -13.95 10.99 15.21
CA PHE A 56 -14.55 9.67 15.50
C PHE A 56 -13.51 8.55 15.46
N THR A 57 -13.43 7.78 16.55
CA THR A 57 -12.54 6.61 16.71
C THR A 57 -13.23 5.32 16.26
N GLY A 58 -12.47 4.24 16.08
CA GLY A 58 -13.05 2.93 15.77
C GLY A 58 -13.98 2.43 16.88
N ALA A 59 -13.73 2.77 18.14
CA ALA A 59 -14.62 2.45 19.26
C ALA A 59 -16.01 3.06 19.09
N PHE A 60 -16.10 4.31 18.58
CA PHE A 60 -17.38 4.91 18.22
C PHE A 60 -18.09 4.09 17.15
N PHE A 61 -17.39 3.68 16.09
CA PHE A 61 -18.01 2.91 15.00
C PHE A 61 -18.48 1.52 15.44
N LYS A 62 -17.77 0.89 16.38
CA LYS A 62 -18.18 -0.39 16.96
C LYS A 62 -19.37 -0.24 17.91
N ALA A 63 -19.38 0.80 18.75
CA ALA A 63 -20.43 1.03 19.74
C ALA A 63 -21.74 1.55 19.12
N ALA A 64 -21.64 2.48 18.17
CA ALA A 64 -22.78 3.07 17.47
C ALA A 64 -23.17 2.25 16.22
N GLY A 65 -22.57 1.07 16.01
CA GLY A 65 -22.67 0.29 14.79
C GLY A 65 -24.11 0.07 14.32
N ASP A 66 -25.04 -0.23 15.21
CA ASP A 66 -26.45 -0.46 14.83
C ASP A 66 -27.13 0.78 14.23
N ILE A 67 -26.66 1.98 14.58
CA ILE A 67 -27.21 3.26 14.13
C ILE A 67 -26.53 3.72 12.85
N ILE A 68 -25.19 3.69 12.81
CA ILE A 68 -24.41 4.26 11.70
C ILE A 68 -24.03 3.24 10.63
N SER A 69 -24.24 1.94 10.87
CA SER A 69 -23.79 0.90 9.94
C SER A 69 -24.43 1.06 8.56
N ALA A 70 -25.71 1.44 8.49
CA ALA A 70 -26.39 1.63 7.21
C ALA A 70 -25.68 2.69 6.35
N ASP A 71 -25.38 3.85 6.92
CA ASP A 71 -24.72 4.94 6.19
C ASP A 71 -23.28 4.58 5.80
N VAL A 72 -22.54 3.92 6.70
CA VAL A 72 -21.17 3.48 6.42
C VAL A 72 -21.16 2.40 5.33
N ILE A 73 -22.07 1.44 5.38
CA ILE A 73 -22.21 0.39 4.35
C ILE A 73 -22.53 1.02 3.00
N LEU A 74 -23.51 1.91 2.94
CA LEU A 74 -23.87 2.61 1.72
C LEU A 74 -22.70 3.43 1.16
N ALA A 75 -21.99 4.16 2.02
CA ALA A 75 -20.82 4.94 1.60
C ALA A 75 -19.68 4.07 1.07
N VAL A 76 -19.44 2.89 1.68
CA VAL A 76 -18.45 1.93 1.17
C VAL A 76 -18.90 1.38 -0.19
N GLN A 77 -20.14 0.91 -0.29
CA GLN A 77 -20.63 0.32 -1.53
C GLN A 77 -20.65 1.33 -2.69
N ASP A 78 -21.05 2.57 -2.40
CA ASP A 78 -21.03 3.67 -3.37
C ASP A 78 -19.59 3.99 -3.83
N PHE A 79 -18.62 4.02 -2.91
CA PHE A 79 -17.21 4.20 -3.25
C PHE A 79 -16.69 3.09 -4.17
N PHE A 80 -16.95 1.82 -3.85
CA PHE A 80 -16.51 0.69 -4.67
C PHE A 80 -17.22 0.60 -6.03
N ALA A 81 -18.44 1.16 -6.15
CA ALA A 81 -19.17 1.19 -7.41
C ALA A 81 -18.82 2.40 -8.31
N SER A 82 -18.47 3.54 -7.71
CA SER A 82 -18.28 4.81 -8.43
C SER A 82 -16.83 5.26 -8.53
N ALA A 83 -15.93 4.72 -7.70
CA ALA A 83 -14.58 5.22 -7.46
C ALA A 83 -14.52 6.69 -6.99
N VAL A 84 -15.63 7.23 -6.46
CA VAL A 84 -15.68 8.60 -5.94
C VAL A 84 -15.56 8.61 -4.43
N LEU A 85 -14.46 9.21 -3.95
CA LEU A 85 -14.24 9.41 -2.52
C LEU A 85 -14.75 10.78 -2.06
N LEU A 86 -15.68 10.79 -1.10
CA LEU A 86 -16.16 12.04 -0.51
C LEU A 86 -15.02 12.81 0.18
N THR A 87 -14.92 14.11 -0.12
CA THR A 87 -13.85 14.99 0.38
C THR A 87 -13.74 14.97 1.90
N GLY A 88 -14.88 14.99 2.61
CA GLY A 88 -14.92 14.89 4.07
C GLY A 88 -14.31 13.61 4.63
N ILE A 89 -14.39 12.48 3.90
CA ILE A 89 -13.80 11.20 4.31
C ILE A 89 -12.29 11.18 4.03
N SER A 90 -11.87 11.75 2.89
CA SER A 90 -10.46 11.86 2.50
C SER A 90 -9.63 12.79 3.38
N ALA A 91 -10.28 13.71 4.11
CA ALA A 91 -9.62 14.66 5.00
C ALA A 91 -8.72 13.93 6.02
N THR A 92 -7.50 14.45 6.21
CA THR A 92 -6.45 13.81 6.99
C THR A 92 -5.68 14.87 7.77
N ASN A 93 -5.44 14.62 9.07
CA ASN A 93 -4.55 15.45 9.88
C ASN A 93 -3.11 14.92 9.78
N ILE A 94 -2.12 15.81 9.72
CA ILE A 94 -0.71 15.42 9.73
C ILE A 94 -0.14 15.66 11.13
N ALA A 95 0.22 14.58 11.82
CA ALA A 95 0.95 14.64 13.08
C ALA A 95 2.45 14.49 12.83
N LEU A 96 3.27 15.33 13.48
CA LEU A 96 4.73 15.27 13.36
C LEU A 96 5.32 14.53 14.57
N ILE A 97 5.88 13.34 14.35
CA ILE A 97 6.56 12.57 15.40
C ILE A 97 8.07 12.84 15.35
N PRO A 98 8.70 13.32 16.44
CA PRO A 98 10.14 13.55 16.48
C PRO A 98 10.94 12.24 16.35
N LYS A 99 11.99 12.24 15.53
CA LYS A 99 12.95 11.13 15.39
C LYS A 99 14.07 11.18 16.45
N VAL A 100 14.36 12.37 16.95
CA VAL A 100 15.45 12.67 17.87
C VAL A 100 14.96 13.54 19.02
N VAL A 101 15.72 13.58 20.11
CA VAL A 101 15.46 14.48 21.23
C VAL A 101 15.75 15.92 20.78
N ASN A 102 14.82 16.84 21.03
CA ASN A 102 14.89 18.25 20.63
C ASN A 102 15.13 18.48 19.13
N PRO A 103 14.15 18.12 18.27
CA PRO A 103 14.25 18.36 16.84
C PRO A 103 14.34 19.86 16.53
N SER A 104 15.26 20.21 15.65
CA SER A 104 15.56 21.57 15.18
C SER A 104 15.19 21.79 13.70
N SER A 105 14.93 20.71 12.96
CA SER A 105 14.57 20.76 11.53
C SER A 105 13.40 19.84 11.17
N PHE A 106 12.65 20.17 10.10
CA PHE A 106 11.53 19.34 9.62
C PHE A 106 11.96 17.93 9.18
N SER A 107 13.21 17.74 8.72
CA SER A 107 13.77 16.43 8.38
C SER A 107 13.86 15.47 9.57
N GLU A 108 13.92 16.01 10.78
CA GLU A 108 13.98 15.25 12.03
C GLU A 108 12.60 14.80 12.52
N PHE A 109 11.53 15.15 11.82
CA PHE A 109 10.19 14.63 12.08
C PHE A 109 9.81 13.51 11.11
N ARG A 110 8.96 12.61 11.56
CA ARG A 110 8.19 11.68 10.74
C ARG A 110 6.76 12.22 10.65
N PRO A 111 6.31 12.67 9.47
CA PRO A 111 4.89 12.96 9.29
C PRO A 111 4.10 11.66 9.36
N ILE A 112 2.98 11.67 10.08
CA ILE A 112 2.01 10.60 10.14
C ILE A 112 0.66 11.15 9.75
N SER A 113 0.05 10.52 8.76
CA SER A 113 -1.31 10.81 8.29
C SER A 113 -2.33 10.14 9.21
N LEU A 114 -3.10 10.96 9.92
CA LEU A 114 -4.24 10.56 10.73
C LEU A 114 -5.52 10.72 9.90
N CYS A 115 -5.84 9.69 9.12
CA CYS A 115 -7.05 9.65 8.30
C CYS A 115 -8.28 9.26 9.13
N ASN A 116 -9.46 9.63 8.63
CA ASN A 116 -10.73 9.22 9.23
C ASN A 116 -10.85 7.69 9.27
N PHE A 117 -11.53 7.15 10.29
CA PHE A 117 -11.72 5.70 10.44
C PHE A 117 -12.38 5.05 9.21
N VAL A 118 -13.34 5.74 8.57
CA VAL A 118 -13.99 5.28 7.33
C VAL A 118 -12.99 5.12 6.17
N ASN A 119 -12.03 6.02 6.03
CA ASN A 119 -10.97 5.89 5.02
C ASN A 119 -10.10 4.64 5.27
N LYS A 120 -9.85 4.31 6.55
CA LYS A 120 -9.15 3.08 6.93
C LYS A 120 -9.95 1.81 6.56
N ILE A 121 -11.28 1.87 6.58
CA ILE A 121 -12.15 0.78 6.10
C ILE A 121 -11.94 0.55 4.61
N PHE A 122 -11.98 1.61 3.78
CA PHE A 122 -11.73 1.49 2.33
C PHE A 122 -10.35 0.89 2.04
N SER A 123 -9.32 1.46 2.66
CA SER A 123 -7.94 0.98 2.52
C SER A 123 -7.79 -0.49 2.91
N LYS A 124 -8.49 -0.92 3.98
CA LYS A 124 -8.44 -2.31 4.45
C LYS A 124 -9.16 -3.26 3.51
N LEU A 125 -10.30 -2.86 2.94
CA LEU A 125 -11.03 -3.67 1.96
C LEU A 125 -10.23 -3.85 0.66
N LEU A 126 -9.67 -2.76 0.12
CA LEU A 126 -8.79 -2.82 -1.06
C LEU A 126 -7.57 -3.72 -0.80
N ALA A 127 -6.92 -3.58 0.36
CA ALA A 127 -5.80 -4.43 0.73
C ALA A 127 -6.20 -5.91 0.87
N SER A 128 -7.40 -6.19 1.40
CA SER A 128 -7.93 -7.56 1.50
C SER A 128 -8.21 -8.18 0.14
N GLN A 129 -8.74 -7.41 -0.82
CA GLN A 129 -8.93 -7.85 -2.21
C GLN A 129 -7.60 -8.09 -2.91
N LEU A 130 -6.61 -7.23 -2.72
CA LEU A 130 -5.28 -7.37 -3.34
C LEU A 130 -4.48 -8.56 -2.76
N PHE A 131 -4.66 -8.87 -1.48
CA PHE A 131 -3.84 -9.82 -0.75
C PHE A 131 -3.62 -11.20 -1.43
N PRO A 132 -4.64 -11.86 -2.00
CA PRO A 132 -4.48 -13.17 -2.65
C PRO A 132 -3.51 -13.18 -3.82
N CYS A 133 -3.36 -12.07 -4.56
CA CYS A 133 -2.47 -12.01 -5.73
C CYS A 133 -1.06 -11.50 -5.41
N LEU A 134 -0.82 -10.98 -4.20
CA LEU A 134 0.50 -10.45 -3.82
C LEU A 134 1.62 -11.48 -3.97
N CYS A 135 1.33 -12.78 -3.77
CA CYS A 135 2.31 -13.85 -3.94
C CYS A 135 2.81 -14.00 -5.38
N LYS A 136 2.04 -13.57 -6.38
CA LYS A 136 2.44 -13.59 -7.80
C LYS A 136 3.31 -12.39 -8.15
N ILE A 137 3.00 -11.24 -7.59
CA ILE A 137 3.66 -9.96 -7.89
C ILE A 137 4.96 -9.79 -7.10
N ILE A 138 4.96 -10.21 -5.83
CA ILE A 138 6.08 -10.00 -4.92
C ILE A 138 7.08 -11.17 -5.01
N SER A 139 8.31 -10.84 -5.41
CA SER A 139 9.47 -11.74 -5.40
C SER A 139 9.65 -12.44 -4.05
N LEU A 140 10.10 -13.70 -4.06
CA LEU A 140 10.40 -14.48 -2.85
C LEU A 140 11.46 -13.82 -1.96
N GLN A 141 12.36 -13.04 -2.54
CA GLN A 141 13.43 -12.34 -1.84
C GLN A 141 12.95 -11.09 -1.07
N GLN A 142 11.72 -10.62 -1.32
CA GLN A 142 11.13 -9.50 -0.59
C GLN A 142 10.41 -9.99 0.67
N SER A 143 11.02 -9.88 1.85
CA SER A 143 10.41 -10.33 3.12
C SER A 143 9.61 -9.24 3.86
N ALA A 144 9.91 -7.96 3.63
CA ALA A 144 9.25 -6.87 4.34
C ALA A 144 7.77 -6.76 3.95
N PHE A 145 6.90 -6.55 4.95
CA PHE A 145 5.45 -6.34 4.80
C PHE A 145 4.67 -7.49 4.15
N VAL A 146 5.24 -8.70 4.08
CA VAL A 146 4.55 -9.91 3.58
C VAL A 146 4.21 -10.83 4.75
N LYS A 147 2.94 -11.19 4.88
CA LYS A 147 2.48 -12.10 5.94
C LYS A 147 3.22 -13.44 5.85
N GLY A 148 3.75 -13.90 6.98
CA GLY A 148 4.46 -15.17 7.07
C GLY A 148 5.94 -15.12 6.67
N ARG A 149 6.47 -13.98 6.25
CA ARG A 149 7.92 -13.77 6.03
C ARG A 149 8.52 -13.02 7.21
N ILE A 150 9.71 -13.42 7.66
CA ILE A 150 10.38 -12.80 8.81
C ILE A 150 11.63 -12.05 8.37
N ILE A 151 11.94 -10.94 9.05
CA ILE A 151 13.12 -10.13 8.73
C ILE A 151 14.44 -10.90 8.93
N LEU A 152 14.41 -11.94 9.78
CA LEU A 152 15.57 -12.79 10.03
C LEU A 152 16.07 -13.50 8.77
N ASP A 153 15.17 -13.87 7.85
CA ASP A 153 15.56 -14.54 6.60
C ASP A 153 16.47 -13.64 5.76
N ASN A 154 16.20 -12.33 5.72
CA ASN A 154 17.05 -11.37 5.03
C ASN A 154 18.42 -11.20 5.71
N VAL A 155 18.47 -11.30 7.04
CA VAL A 155 19.73 -11.22 7.79
C VAL A 155 20.60 -12.43 7.44
N LEU A 156 20.01 -13.64 7.42
CA LEU A 156 20.71 -14.86 7.03
C LEU A 156 21.20 -14.78 5.57
N LEU A 157 20.33 -14.34 4.65
CA LEU A 157 20.70 -14.13 3.25
C LEU A 157 21.87 -13.15 3.12
N ALA A 158 21.83 -12.02 3.84
CA ALA A 158 22.92 -11.04 3.83
C ALA A 158 24.23 -11.62 4.39
N GLN A 159 24.16 -12.43 5.46
CA GLN A 159 25.34 -13.11 6.01
C GLN A 159 25.95 -14.10 5.02
N GLU A 160 25.13 -14.88 4.32
CA GLU A 160 25.58 -15.81 3.28
C GLU A 160 26.23 -15.08 2.09
N LEU A 161 25.62 -13.99 1.63
CA LEU A 161 26.18 -13.13 0.57
C LEU A 161 27.54 -12.54 0.99
N ILE A 162 27.68 -12.05 2.23
CA ILE A 162 28.95 -11.52 2.74
C ILE A 162 30.00 -12.64 2.88
N SER A 163 29.62 -13.81 3.38
CA SER A 163 30.54 -14.95 3.50
C SER A 163 31.08 -15.38 2.12
N SER A 164 30.20 -15.43 1.13
CA SER A 164 30.54 -15.82 -0.24
C SER A 164 31.37 -14.77 -1.00
N ILE A 165 31.36 -13.50 -0.57
CA ILE A 165 32.13 -12.41 -1.20
C ILE A 165 33.64 -12.64 -1.18
N SER A 166 34.13 -13.46 -0.25
CA SER A 166 35.55 -13.80 -0.11
C SER A 166 36.03 -14.82 -1.15
N LYS A 167 35.11 -15.53 -1.82
CA LYS A 167 35.43 -16.56 -2.82
C LYS A 167 35.97 -15.89 -4.09
N ARG A 168 37.13 -16.33 -4.58
CA ARG A 168 37.69 -15.82 -5.84
C ARG A 168 36.80 -16.20 -7.02
N VAL A 169 36.26 -15.20 -7.71
CA VAL A 169 35.52 -15.35 -8.98
C VAL A 169 36.18 -14.51 -10.06
N ARG A 170 35.99 -14.91 -11.32
CA ARG A 170 36.45 -14.13 -12.47
C ARG A 170 35.71 -12.78 -12.49
N GLY A 171 36.45 -11.69 -12.37
CA GLY A 171 35.89 -10.33 -12.31
C GLY A 171 35.72 -9.75 -10.90
N GLY A 172 35.98 -10.53 -9.84
CA GLY A 172 35.82 -10.09 -8.45
C GLY A 172 34.36 -10.07 -7.99
N ASN A 173 34.15 -9.81 -6.70
CA ASN A 173 32.82 -9.70 -6.10
C ASN A 173 32.54 -8.24 -5.69
N VAL A 174 31.31 -7.79 -5.88
CA VAL A 174 30.83 -6.46 -5.46
C VAL A 174 29.49 -6.63 -4.76
N ALA A 175 29.33 -5.95 -3.62
CA ALA A 175 28.04 -5.83 -2.93
C ALA A 175 27.52 -4.40 -3.08
N LEU A 176 26.26 -4.27 -3.48
CA LEU A 176 25.59 -2.98 -3.62
C LEU A 176 24.52 -2.84 -2.54
N LYS A 177 24.66 -1.81 -1.70
CA LYS A 177 23.62 -1.40 -0.76
C LYS A 177 22.87 -0.22 -1.34
N LEU A 178 21.59 -0.44 -1.66
CA LEU A 178 20.70 0.58 -2.17
C LEU A 178 19.71 0.97 -1.06
N ASP A 179 19.51 2.28 -0.86
CA ASP A 179 18.54 2.82 0.08
C ASP A 179 17.72 3.92 -0.60
N MET A 180 16.41 3.90 -0.37
CA MET A 180 15.47 4.85 -0.99
C MET A 180 15.12 5.95 0.01
N ALA A 181 15.61 7.17 -0.26
CA ALA A 181 15.27 8.31 0.56
C ALA A 181 13.78 8.64 0.46
N LYS A 182 13.09 8.65 1.61
CA LYS A 182 11.66 8.99 1.73
C LYS A 182 10.76 8.18 0.78
N ALA A 183 10.91 6.85 0.81
CA ALA A 183 10.23 5.93 -0.12
C ALA A 183 8.72 6.20 -0.25
N ASN A 184 8.00 6.46 0.84
CA ASN A 184 6.56 6.73 0.81
C ASN A 184 6.20 8.14 0.31
N ASP A 185 7.08 9.13 0.49
CA ASP A 185 6.81 10.52 0.11
C ASP A 185 7.18 10.81 -1.35
N ARG A 186 7.93 9.91 -1.99
CA ARG A 186 8.52 10.11 -3.33
C ARG A 186 8.03 9.11 -4.39
N VAL A 187 7.01 8.31 -4.08
CA VAL A 187 6.40 7.42 -5.08
C VAL A 187 5.75 8.27 -6.17
N SER A 188 6.09 8.01 -7.44
CA SER A 188 5.37 8.57 -8.58
C SER A 188 4.07 7.81 -8.78
N TRP A 189 2.94 8.48 -8.59
CA TRP A 189 1.61 7.90 -8.82
C TRP A 189 1.45 7.42 -10.25
N LEU A 190 1.88 8.22 -11.23
CA LEU A 190 1.80 7.82 -12.65
C LEU A 190 2.56 6.51 -12.91
N PHE A 191 3.76 6.39 -12.35
CA PHE A 191 4.55 5.17 -12.48
C PHE A 191 3.85 3.97 -11.83
N LEU A 192 3.31 4.13 -10.62
CA LEU A 192 2.55 3.08 -9.93
C LEU A 192 1.35 2.60 -10.77
N LEU A 193 0.57 3.53 -11.32
CA LEU A 193 -0.58 3.21 -12.17
C LEU A 193 -0.14 2.46 -13.44
N CYS A 194 0.95 2.88 -14.09
CA CYS A 194 1.50 2.17 -15.25
C CYS A 194 1.97 0.74 -14.89
N VAL A 195 2.58 0.54 -13.72
CA VAL A 195 2.98 -0.79 -13.24
C VAL A 195 1.76 -1.68 -12.99
N LEU A 196 0.71 -1.16 -12.36
CA LEU A 196 -0.54 -1.90 -12.14
C LEU A 196 -1.19 -2.31 -13.48
N ARG A 197 -1.25 -1.39 -14.45
CA ARG A 197 -1.72 -1.71 -15.80
C ARG A 197 -0.88 -2.81 -16.46
N ALA A 198 0.44 -2.74 -16.33
CA ALA A 198 1.34 -3.73 -16.92
C ALA A 198 1.18 -5.13 -16.29
N PHE A 199 0.90 -5.22 -14.99
CA PHE A 199 0.54 -6.50 -14.34
C PHE A 199 -0.81 -7.05 -14.77
N GLY A 200 -1.67 -6.20 -15.37
CA GLY A 200 -2.96 -6.58 -15.93
C GLY A 200 -4.17 -6.30 -15.05
N PHE A 201 -4.06 -5.37 -14.09
CA PHE A 201 -5.22 -4.94 -13.30
C PHE A 201 -6.25 -4.20 -14.16
N PHE A 202 -7.55 -4.40 -13.89
CA PHE A 202 -8.61 -3.63 -14.55
C PHE A 202 -8.59 -2.16 -14.14
N GLU A 203 -8.86 -1.26 -15.09
CA GLU A 203 -8.94 0.19 -14.83
C GLU A 203 -9.94 0.51 -13.72
N THR A 204 -11.08 -0.17 -13.68
CA THR A 204 -12.09 0.02 -12.62
C THR A 204 -11.56 -0.24 -11.21
N TRP A 205 -10.60 -1.15 -11.05
CA TRP A 205 -9.95 -1.37 -9.76
C TRP A 205 -8.82 -0.36 -9.51
N ILE A 206 -8.07 0.00 -10.57
CA ILE A 206 -7.02 1.02 -10.50
C ILE A 206 -7.60 2.38 -10.09
N ASP A 207 -8.81 2.71 -10.55
CA ASP A 207 -9.52 3.94 -10.20
C ASP A 207 -9.89 4.02 -8.71
N LEU A 208 -9.93 2.89 -8.00
CA LEU A 208 -10.18 2.84 -6.55
C LEU A 208 -8.95 3.17 -5.70
N ILE A 209 -7.75 3.20 -6.28
CA ILE A 209 -6.47 3.46 -5.60
C ILE A 209 -6.15 4.95 -5.56
#